data_AF-V8AQG1-F1
#
_entry.id   AF-V8AQG1-F1
#
_cell.length_a   1.000
_cell.length_b   1.000
_cell.length_c   1.000
_cell.angle_alpha   90.00
_cell.angle_beta   90.00
_cell.angle_gamma   90.00
#
_symmetry.space_group_name_H-M   'P 1'
#
loop_
_entity.id
_entity.type
_entity.pdbx_description
1 polymer ?
#
loop_
_entity_poly.entity_id
_entity_poly.type
_entity_poly.pdbx_seq_one_letter_code
_entity_poly.pdbx_strand_id
1 'polypeptide(L)'
;MTEALPIFEALILRLKSLFMVDDLNHLARGGRIPKAVAMVGTMANIKPLLTVDAEGKLTQLTKVRGKKKAIKSLVDMTLEEMDPDYSRVIVAYSGSETVAQEVKDTFLAHHVDTVDIRPLSPTIVTHTGSGTLAIFSIAKKNRN
;
A
#
# COMPACT_ATOMS: atom_id res chain seq x y z
N MET A 1 -3.03 -25.10 17.27
CA MET A 1 -2.04 -24.34 16.45
C MET A 1 -1.87 -24.93 15.06
N THR A 2 -1.82 -26.26 14.91
CA THR A 2 -1.63 -26.96 13.63
C THR A 2 -2.69 -26.65 12.57
N GLU A 3 -3.92 -26.35 12.97
CA GLU A 3 -5.03 -26.04 12.05
C GLU A 3 -5.01 -24.60 11.50
N ALA A 4 -4.40 -23.66 12.21
CA ALA A 4 -4.37 -22.25 11.80
C ALA A 4 -3.23 -21.94 10.82
N LEU A 5 -2.14 -22.70 10.88
CA LEU A 5 -0.96 -22.48 10.04
C LEU A 5 -1.28 -22.55 8.53
N PRO A 6 -2.01 -23.58 8.02
CA PRO A 6 -2.36 -23.65 6.60
C PRO A 6 -3.22 -22.46 6.14
N ILE A 7 -4.09 -21.95 7.02
CA ILE A 7 -4.93 -20.78 6.74
C ILE A 7 -4.05 -19.53 6.58
N PHE A 8 -3.08 -19.34 7.48
CA PHE A 8 -2.14 -18.22 7.38
C PHE A 8 -1.25 -18.32 6.15
N GLU A 9 -0.72 -19.49 5.83
CA GLU A 9 0.10 -19.71 4.63
C GLU A 9 -0.66 -19.35 3.35
N ALA A 10 -1.95 -19.74 3.27
CA ALA A 10 -2.81 -19.38 2.15
C ALA A 10 -3.12 -17.87 2.09
N LEU A 11 -3.36 -17.22 3.23
CA LEU A 11 -3.72 -15.80 3.28
C LEU A 11 -2.53 -14.85 3.12
N ILE A 12 -1.34 -15.22 3.60
CA ILE A 12 -0.14 -14.37 3.53
C ILE A 12 0.20 -14.01 2.08
N LEU A 13 0.09 -14.97 1.17
CA LEU A 13 0.35 -14.73 -0.26
C LEU A 13 -0.73 -13.87 -0.91
N ARG A 14 -1.93 -13.82 -0.33
CA ARG A 14 -3.06 -13.01 -0.82
C ARG A 14 -3.11 -11.62 -0.19
N LEU A 15 -2.33 -11.36 0.87
CA LEU A 15 -2.21 -10.03 1.45
C LEU A 15 -1.58 -9.08 0.44
N LYS A 16 -2.41 -8.18 -0.08
CA LYS A 16 -1.99 -7.10 -0.98
C LYS A 16 -1.70 -5.85 -0.16
N SER A 17 -0.51 -5.29 -0.38
CA SER A 17 -0.04 -4.08 0.28
C SER A 17 0.25 -3.03 -0.79
N LEU A 18 -0.72 -2.18 -1.11
CA LEU A 18 -0.56 -1.12 -2.11
C LEU A 18 -0.25 0.19 -1.42
N PHE A 19 0.84 0.87 -1.79
CA PHE A 19 1.18 2.13 -1.13
C PHE A 19 1.85 3.13 -2.05
N MET A 20 1.71 4.40 -1.71
CA MET A 20 2.42 5.50 -2.35
C MET A 20 3.39 6.16 -1.37
N VAL A 21 4.49 6.65 -1.91
CA VAL A 21 5.46 7.50 -1.20
C VAL A 21 5.62 8.82 -1.96
N ASP A 22 6.20 9.83 -1.31
CA ASP A 22 6.48 11.11 -1.97
C ASP A 22 7.64 11.01 -2.97
N ASP A 23 8.66 10.23 -2.62
CA ASP A 23 9.81 9.88 -3.45
C ASP A 23 10.43 8.55 -2.99
N LEU A 24 11.39 8.03 -3.76
CA LEU A 24 12.09 6.78 -3.44
C LEU A 24 13.33 6.97 -2.54
N ASN A 25 13.65 8.20 -2.12
CA ASN A 25 14.91 8.51 -1.44
C ASN A 25 14.99 7.85 -0.07
N HIS A 26 13.90 7.82 0.70
CA HIS A 26 13.87 7.17 2.01
C HIS A 26 14.04 5.66 1.90
N LEU A 27 13.35 5.04 0.94
CA LEU A 27 13.42 3.60 0.71
C LEU A 27 14.82 3.17 0.27
N ALA A 28 15.45 3.93 -0.63
CA ALA A 28 16.80 3.65 -1.10
C ALA A 28 17.88 3.91 -0.06
N ARG A 29 17.79 5.00 0.72
CA ARG A 29 18.72 5.24 1.85
C ARG A 29 18.58 4.17 2.92
N GLY A 30 17.36 3.68 3.14
CA GLY A 30 17.11 2.53 4.00
C GLY A 30 17.58 1.20 3.38
N GLY A 31 17.88 1.10 2.09
CA GLY A 31 18.21 -0.19 1.46
C GLY A 31 17.01 -1.14 1.35
N ARG A 32 15.79 -0.62 1.40
CA ARG A 32 14.54 -1.38 1.20
C ARG A 32 14.22 -1.55 -0.29
N ILE A 33 14.85 -0.74 -1.14
CA ILE A 33 14.88 -0.87 -2.60
C ILE A 33 16.31 -0.63 -3.11
N PRO A 34 16.69 -1.17 -4.30
CA PRO A 34 18.00 -0.89 -4.88
C PRO A 34 18.18 0.60 -5.23
N LYS A 35 19.37 1.16 -4.99
CA LYS A 35 19.68 2.58 -5.27
C LYS A 35 19.45 2.96 -6.74
N ALA A 36 19.71 2.04 -7.66
CA ALA A 36 19.47 2.25 -9.10
C ALA A 36 18.00 2.55 -9.42
N VAL A 37 17.06 1.97 -8.67
CA VAL A 37 15.62 2.21 -8.84
C VAL A 37 15.24 3.63 -8.38
N ALA A 38 15.92 4.17 -7.36
CA ALA A 38 15.67 5.53 -6.87
C ALA A 38 16.29 6.63 -7.75
N MET A 39 17.32 6.31 -8.54
CA MET A 39 18.03 7.30 -9.36
C MET A 39 17.20 7.84 -10.54
N VAL A 40 16.07 7.19 -10.87
CA VAL A 40 15.24 7.47 -12.06
C VAL A 40 14.14 8.52 -11.83
N GLY A 41 14.03 9.19 -10.67
CA GLY A 41 13.07 10.31 -10.64
C GLY A 41 12.86 11.04 -9.33
N THR A 42 13.50 12.19 -9.19
CA THR A 42 12.93 13.36 -8.52
C THR A 42 12.31 14.28 -9.57
N MET A 43 11.36 13.75 -10.35
CA MET A 43 10.50 14.60 -11.17
C MET A 43 9.42 15.21 -10.27
N ALA A 44 9.32 16.53 -10.27
CA ALA A 44 8.37 17.25 -9.43
C ALA A 44 6.95 16.68 -9.59
N ASN A 45 6.32 16.38 -8.44
CA ASN A 45 4.95 15.90 -8.31
C ASN A 45 4.65 14.51 -8.92
N ILE A 46 5.65 13.67 -9.20
CA ILE A 46 5.43 12.25 -9.51
C ILE A 46 5.49 11.43 -8.22
N LYS A 47 4.49 10.56 -8.02
CA LYS A 47 4.35 9.65 -6.87
C LYS A 47 4.61 8.22 -7.31
N PRO A 48 5.65 7.57 -6.77
CA PRO A 48 5.83 6.14 -6.93
C PRO A 48 4.72 5.36 -6.22
N LEU A 49 4.16 4.36 -6.89
CA LEU A 49 3.25 3.39 -6.30
C LEU A 49 3.98 2.06 -6.22
N LEU A 50 3.90 1.41 -5.06
CA LEU A 50 4.65 0.21 -4.74
C LEU A 50 3.73 -0.89 -4.20
N THR A 51 4.24 -2.12 -4.27
CA THR A 51 3.68 -3.29 -3.62
C THR A 51 4.76 -4.12 -2.93
N VAL A 52 4.33 -5.19 -2.27
CA VAL A 52 5.19 -6.28 -1.78
C VAL A 52 4.99 -7.49 -2.69
N ASP A 53 6.09 -8.12 -3.14
CA ASP A 53 6.07 -9.36 -3.94
C ASP A 53 5.94 -10.63 -3.07
N ALA A 54 5.86 -11.79 -3.71
CA ALA A 54 5.74 -13.09 -3.04
C ALA A 54 6.87 -13.33 -2.01
N GLU A 55 8.09 -12.92 -2.33
CA GLU A 55 9.27 -13.04 -1.45
C GLU A 55 9.34 -11.97 -0.35
N GLY A 56 8.39 -11.04 -0.30
CA GLY A 56 8.32 -10.01 0.73
C GLY A 56 9.17 -8.76 0.42
N LYS A 57 9.66 -8.58 -0.80
CA LYS A 57 10.43 -7.41 -1.22
C LYS A 57 9.52 -6.32 -1.76
N LEU A 58 9.97 -5.08 -1.60
CA LEU A 58 9.28 -3.92 -2.16
C LEU A 58 9.55 -3.81 -3.65
N THR A 59 8.49 -3.75 -4.44
CA THR A 59 8.55 -3.58 -5.88
C THR A 59 7.76 -2.35 -6.31
N GLN A 60 8.27 -1.62 -7.29
CA GLN A 60 7.56 -0.47 -7.84
C GLN A 60 6.57 -0.96 -8.90
N LEU A 61 5.28 -0.69 -8.70
CA LEU A 61 4.23 -1.02 -9.65
C LEU A 61 4.19 -0.02 -10.81
N THR A 62 4.18 1.26 -10.48
CA THR A 62 4.05 2.34 -11.48
C THR A 62 4.47 3.69 -10.90
N LYS A 63 4.33 4.75 -11.69
CA LYS A 63 4.53 6.14 -11.28
C LYS A 63 3.34 6.97 -11.74
N VAL A 64 2.75 7.75 -10.84
CA VAL A 64 1.55 8.54 -11.11
C VAL A 64 1.84 10.01 -10.82
N ARG A 65 1.49 10.90 -11.75
CA ARG A 65 1.62 12.35 -11.52
C ARG A 65 0.47 12.85 -10.65
N GLY A 66 0.81 13.49 -9.54
CA GLY A 66 -0.12 14.11 -8.59
C GLY A 66 -0.61 13.15 -7.50
N LYS A 67 -0.62 13.63 -6.26
CA LYS A 67 -1.06 12.87 -5.08
C LYS A 67 -2.50 12.37 -5.20
N LYS A 68 -3.44 13.22 -5.62
CA LYS A 68 -4.85 12.83 -5.79
C LYS A 68 -5.04 11.66 -6.75
N LYS A 69 -4.35 11.69 -7.90
CA LYS A 69 -4.43 10.61 -8.90
C LYS A 69 -3.76 9.33 -8.37
N ALA A 70 -2.64 9.45 -7.67
CA ALA A 70 -1.97 8.30 -7.04
C ALA A 70 -2.88 7.60 -6.03
N ILE A 71 -3.54 8.36 -5.14
CA ILE A 71 -4.49 7.81 -4.16
C ILE A 71 -5.65 7.13 -4.86
N LYS A 72 -6.26 7.78 -5.87
CA LYS A 72 -7.33 7.17 -6.66
C LYS A 72 -6.88 5.84 -7.28
N SER A 73 -5.68 5.79 -7.86
CA SER A 73 -5.13 4.54 -8.41
C SER A 73 -4.96 3.46 -7.37
N LEU A 74 -4.53 3.77 -6.13
CA LEU A 74 -4.46 2.78 -5.05
C LEU A 74 -5.85 2.23 -4.71
N VAL A 75 -6.86 3.10 -4.63
CA VAL A 75 -8.26 2.69 -4.34
C VAL A 75 -8.81 1.84 -5.47
N ASP A 76 -8.69 2.28 -6.72
CA ASP A 76 -9.17 1.55 -7.91
C ASP A 76 -8.55 0.14 -7.97
N MET A 77 -7.22 0.03 -7.83
CA MET A 77 -6.53 -1.26 -7.82
C MET A 77 -6.97 -2.15 -6.65
N THR A 78 -7.19 -1.57 -5.47
CA THR A 78 -7.67 -2.33 -4.30
C THR A 78 -9.04 -2.92 -4.57
N LEU A 79 -9.98 -2.13 -5.08
CA LEU A 79 -11.35 -2.57 -5.37
C LEU A 79 -11.40 -3.64 -6.47
N GLU A 80 -10.53 -3.54 -7.47
CA GLU A 80 -10.43 -4.52 -8.56
C GLU A 80 -9.92 -5.88 -8.04
N GLU A 81 -8.87 -5.84 -7.21
CA GLU A 81 -8.12 -7.03 -6.80
C GLU A 81 -8.66 -7.70 -5.52
N MET A 82 -9.31 -6.95 -4.62
CA MET A 82 -9.75 -7.46 -3.33
C MET A 82 -10.77 -8.60 -3.49
N ASP A 83 -10.66 -9.58 -2.60
CA ASP A 83 -11.62 -10.67 -2.51
C ASP A 83 -12.88 -10.19 -1.77
N PRO A 84 -14.08 -10.24 -2.39
CA PRO A 84 -15.33 -9.86 -1.72
C PRO A 84 -15.62 -10.71 -0.47
N ASP A 85 -15.13 -11.95 -0.38
CA ASP A 85 -15.30 -12.79 0.82
C ASP A 85 -14.49 -12.26 2.02
N TYR A 86 -13.54 -11.36 1.74
CA TYR A 86 -12.72 -10.65 2.73
C TYR A 86 -12.91 -9.13 2.58
N SER A 87 -14.15 -8.68 2.75
CA SER A 87 -14.58 -7.26 2.66
C SER A 87 -14.04 -6.37 3.81
N ARG A 88 -12.72 -6.32 3.95
CA ARG A 88 -12.00 -5.50 4.92
C ARG A 88 -10.78 -4.86 4.30
N VAL A 89 -10.63 -3.57 4.56
CA VAL A 89 -9.47 -2.77 4.15
C VAL A 89 -8.86 -2.07 5.35
N ILE A 90 -7.53 -2.02 5.41
CA ILE A 90 -6.79 -1.16 6.35
C ILE A 90 -6.11 -0.07 5.56
N VAL A 91 -6.42 1.18 5.88
CA VAL A 91 -5.75 2.38 5.34
C VAL A 91 -4.73 2.85 6.37
N ALA A 92 -3.45 2.72 6.07
CA ALA A 92 -2.39 3.22 6.92
C ALA A 92 -1.77 4.51 6.36
N TYR A 93 -1.40 5.45 7.23
CA TYR A 93 -0.93 6.77 6.81
C TYR A 93 0.25 7.28 7.62
N SER A 94 1.05 8.16 7.02
CA SER A 94 1.99 9.02 7.74
C SER A 94 1.72 10.49 7.45
N GLY A 95 1.87 11.34 8.47
CA GLY A 95 1.52 12.76 8.37
C GLY A 95 0.03 13.01 8.65
N SER A 96 -0.74 13.36 7.62
CA SER A 96 -2.13 13.80 7.79
C SER A 96 -3.14 12.65 7.73
N GLU A 97 -3.90 12.50 8.82
CA GLU A 97 -5.02 11.54 8.93
C GLU A 97 -6.20 11.88 8.01
N THR A 98 -6.41 13.16 7.71
CA THR A 98 -7.52 13.64 6.88
C THR A 98 -7.60 12.91 5.53
N VAL A 99 -6.46 12.68 4.90
CA VAL A 99 -6.40 11.96 3.61
C VAL A 99 -6.78 10.48 3.79
N ALA A 100 -6.40 9.86 4.90
CA ALA A 100 -6.81 8.47 5.19
C ALA A 100 -8.32 8.37 5.43
N GLN A 101 -8.91 9.40 6.06
CA GLN A 101 -10.36 9.47 6.27
C GLN A 101 -11.12 9.59 4.94
N GLU A 102 -10.67 10.44 4.02
CA GLU A 102 -11.26 10.56 2.67
C GLU A 102 -11.23 9.22 1.91
N VAL A 103 -10.12 8.49 2.03
CA VAL A 103 -9.94 7.17 1.41
C VAL A 103 -10.87 6.15 2.05
N LYS A 104 -11.01 6.18 3.39
CA LYS A 104 -11.96 5.34 4.11
C LYS A 104 -13.39 5.58 3.63
N ASP A 105 -13.81 6.83 3.54
CA ASP A 105 -15.16 7.18 3.09
C ASP A 105 -15.41 6.71 1.65
N THR A 106 -14.38 6.76 0.80
CA THR A 106 -14.45 6.24 -0.58
C THR A 106 -14.70 4.72 -0.62
N PHE A 107 -13.99 3.94 0.20
CA PHE A 107 -14.20 2.49 0.29
C PHE A 107 -15.59 2.14 0.84
N LEU A 108 -16.06 2.85 1.86
CA LEU A 108 -17.40 2.66 2.42
C LEU A 108 -18.48 2.95 1.37
N ALA A 109 -18.29 4.01 0.55
CA ALA A 109 -19.18 4.33 -0.56
C ALA A 109 -19.18 3.26 -1.67
N HIS A 110 -18.15 2.41 -1.73
CA HIS A 110 -18.05 1.26 -2.64
C HIS A 110 -18.43 -0.06 -1.96
N HIS A 111 -19.13 0.00 -0.83
CA HIS A 111 -19.67 -1.16 -0.11
C HIS A 111 -18.61 -2.12 0.46
N VAL A 112 -17.44 -1.61 0.86
CA VAL A 112 -16.51 -2.37 1.71
C VAL A 112 -17.05 -2.40 3.15
N ASP A 113 -17.19 -3.58 3.74
CA ASP A 113 -17.90 -3.75 5.02
C ASP A 113 -17.14 -3.15 6.20
N THR A 114 -15.82 -3.35 6.24
CA THR A 114 -14.96 -2.81 7.31
C THR A 114 -13.79 -2.03 6.75
N VAL A 115 -13.62 -0.78 7.21
CA VAL A 115 -12.47 0.05 6.88
C VAL A 115 -11.85 0.67 8.13
N ASP A 116 -10.62 0.23 8.43
CA ASP A 116 -9.83 0.73 9.55
C ASP A 116 -8.79 1.73 9.08
N ILE A 117 -8.59 2.80 9.84
CA ILE A 117 -7.47 3.73 9.64
C ILE A 117 -6.43 3.52 10.73
N ARG A 118 -5.15 3.53 10.37
CA ARG A 118 -4.04 3.34 11.33
C ARG A 118 -2.86 4.26 11.00
N PRO A 119 -2.24 4.94 11.97
CA PRO A 119 -0.97 5.59 11.72
C PRO A 119 0.11 4.55 11.45
N LEU A 120 1.01 4.83 10.50
CA LEU A 120 2.22 4.04 10.27
C LEU A 120 3.18 4.21 11.43
N SER A 121 3.83 3.11 11.84
CA SER A 121 4.80 3.15 12.92
C SER A 121 6.04 3.98 12.54
N PRO A 122 6.73 4.61 13.50
CA PRO A 122 7.95 5.37 13.23
C PRO A 122 9.03 4.57 12.48
N THR A 123 9.11 3.26 12.73
CA THR A 123 10.04 2.36 12.02
C THR A 123 9.75 2.32 10.52
N ILE A 124 8.47 2.19 10.13
CA ILE A 124 8.09 2.19 8.71
C ILE A 124 8.27 3.59 8.11
N VAL A 125 7.89 4.64 8.83
CA VAL A 125 8.00 6.04 8.37
C VAL A 125 9.44 6.46 8.12
N THR A 126 10.39 5.96 8.91
CA THR A 126 11.84 6.21 8.69
C THR A 126 12.30 5.74 7.30
N HIS A 127 11.70 4.68 6.77
CA HIS A 127 12.04 4.12 5.46
C HIS A 127 11.13 4.58 4.33
N THR A 128 9.88 4.93 4.61
CA THR A 128 8.91 5.32 3.56
C THR A 128 8.79 6.83 3.40
N GLY A 129 9.16 7.59 4.43
CA GLY A 129 8.98 9.04 4.50
C GLY A 129 7.61 9.45 5.03
N SER A 130 7.50 10.73 5.40
CA SER A 130 6.21 11.37 5.69
C SER A 130 5.36 11.47 4.40
N GLY A 131 4.04 11.50 4.54
CA GLY A 131 3.11 11.59 3.40
C GLY A 131 2.80 10.25 2.72
N THR A 132 3.29 9.14 3.29
CA THR A 132 3.01 7.78 2.83
C THR A 132 1.54 7.43 3.10
N LEU A 133 0.89 6.79 2.13
CA LEU A 133 -0.43 6.18 2.29
C LEU A 133 -0.35 4.75 1.79
N ALA A 134 -0.77 3.80 2.62
CA ALA A 134 -0.80 2.38 2.33
C ALA A 134 -2.23 1.84 2.50
N ILE A 135 -2.57 0.86 1.67
CA ILE A 135 -3.86 0.17 1.68
C ILE A 135 -3.55 -1.33 1.71
N PHE A 136 -4.12 -2.01 2.69
CA PHE A 136 -3.99 -3.45 2.86
C PHE A 136 -5.35 -4.12 2.66
N SER A 137 -5.37 -5.18 1.86
CA SER A 137 -6.55 -6.00 1.60
C SER A 137 -6.13 -7.45 1.35
N ILE A 138 -7.09 -8.37 1.44
CA ILE A 138 -6.92 -9.74 0.94
C ILE A 138 -7.38 -9.77 -0.52
N ALA A 139 -6.52 -10.20 -1.43
CA ALA A 139 -6.82 -10.28 -2.85
C ALA A 139 -7.40 -11.64 -3.27
N LYS A 140 -8.07 -11.66 -4.44
CA LYS A 140 -8.58 -12.87 -5.10
C LYS A 140 -7.47 -13.83 -5.53
N LYS A 141 -6.27 -13.29 -5.80
CA LYS A 141 -5.10 -14.02 -6.30
C LYS A 141 -3.90 -13.77 -5.40
N ASN A 142 -2.96 -14.72 -5.41
CA ASN A 142 -1.67 -14.53 -4.77
C ASN A 142 -0.92 -13.38 -5.43
N ARG A 143 -0.16 -12.63 -4.64
CA ARG A 143 0.80 -11.66 -5.16
C ARG A 143 1.92 -12.40 -5.90
N ASN A 144 2.31 -11.84 -7.04
CA ASN A 144 3.41 -12.32 -7.86
C ASN A 144 4.76 -12.09 -7.18
#